data_AF-A0A1E5ADI5-F1
#
_entry.id   AF-A0A1E5ADI5-F1
#
_cell.length_a   1.000
_cell.length_b   1.000
_cell.length_c   1.000
_cell.angle_alpha   90.00
_cell.angle_beta   90.00
_cell.angle_gamma   90.00
#
_symmetry.space_group_name_H-M   'P 1'
#
loop_
_entity.id
_entity.type
_entity.pdbx_description
1 polymer ?
#
loop_
_entity_poly.entity_id
_entity_poly.type
_entity_poly.pdbx_seq_one_letter_code
_entity_poly.pdbx_strand_id
1 'polypeptide(L)'
;MNTKFSNTDFIAELQFLTAEQGGRKNPAASGYRPHIEFEGHKDYITSGQQTYLGQDTVAPGETVLAEIAILSKEQFTSQLYEDMKFTFYEGKHIMGYGKIIEIVNMNLKK
;
A
#
# COMPACT_ATOMS: atom_id res chain seq x y z
N MET A 1 11.21 -23.93 -0.86
CA MET A 1 10.79 -22.63 -0.29
C MET A 1 9.95 -21.94 -1.36
N ASN A 2 8.65 -21.74 -1.12
CA ASN A 2 7.73 -21.20 -2.12
C ASN A 2 8.04 -19.71 -2.37
N THR A 3 8.69 -19.42 -3.49
CA THR A 3 8.87 -18.05 -3.99
C THR A 3 7.53 -17.51 -4.47
N LYS A 4 6.82 -16.76 -3.60
CA LYS A 4 5.54 -16.12 -3.92
C LYS A 4 5.70 -14.62 -4.21
N PHE A 5 6.81 -14.21 -4.82
CA PHE A 5 7.14 -12.79 -5.07
C PHE A 5 6.96 -12.35 -6.53
N SER A 6 6.05 -12.95 -7.31
CA SER A 6 6.05 -12.66 -8.76
C SER A 6 5.56 -11.26 -9.14
N ASN A 7 5.15 -10.41 -8.18
CA ASN A 7 4.73 -9.04 -8.52
C ASN A 7 4.90 -7.98 -7.40
N THR A 8 5.56 -8.31 -6.29
CA THR A 8 5.73 -7.38 -5.15
C THR A 8 6.76 -6.31 -5.50
N ASP A 9 6.41 -5.04 -5.29
CA ASP A 9 7.29 -3.90 -5.51
C ASP A 9 7.95 -3.44 -4.20
N PHE A 10 7.22 -3.45 -3.09
CA PHE A 10 7.74 -3.13 -1.77
C PHE A 10 6.91 -3.75 -0.65
N ILE A 11 7.51 -3.86 0.53
CA ILE A 11 6.83 -4.20 1.78
C ILE A 11 6.49 -2.90 2.50
N ALA A 12 5.28 -2.79 3.03
CA ALA A 12 4.84 -1.63 3.78
C ALA A 12 4.11 -2.02 5.06
N GLU A 13 4.24 -1.18 6.08
CA GLU A 13 3.30 -1.13 7.20
C GLU A 13 2.10 -0.31 6.77
N LEU A 14 0.90 -0.86 6.93
CA LEU A 14 -0.37 -0.22 6.61
C LEU A 14 -1.16 -0.02 7.90
N GLN A 15 -1.63 1.20 8.13
CA GLN A 15 -2.57 1.54 9.21
C GLN A 15 -3.91 1.91 8.60
N PHE A 16 -4.94 1.12 8.85
CA PHE A 16 -6.30 1.39 8.40
C PHE A 16 -7.00 2.38 9.34
N LEU A 17 -7.79 3.28 8.77
CA LEU A 17 -8.67 4.12 9.57
C LEU A 17 -9.79 3.28 10.19
N THR A 18 -10.21 3.67 11.40
CA THR A 18 -11.42 3.13 12.03
C THR A 18 -12.67 3.56 11.26
N ALA A 19 -13.78 2.87 11.47
CA ALA A 19 -15.08 3.27 10.91
C ALA A 19 -15.51 4.68 11.39
N GLU A 20 -15.18 5.05 12.64
CA GLU A 20 -15.48 6.38 13.21
C GLU A 20 -14.69 7.50 12.53
N GLN A 21 -13.47 7.22 12.07
CA GLN A 21 -12.64 8.13 11.28
C GLN A 21 -13.04 8.19 9.80
N GLY A 22 -14.10 7.49 9.39
CA GLY A 22 -14.57 7.44 7.99
C GLY A 22 -13.87 6.38 7.13
N GLY A 23 -13.15 5.44 7.76
CA GLY A 23 -12.59 4.27 7.09
C GLY A 23 -13.65 3.25 6.67
N ARG A 24 -13.20 2.05 6.30
CA ARG A 24 -14.12 0.97 5.89
C ARG A 24 -15.02 0.56 7.06
N LYS A 25 -16.24 0.14 6.73
CA LYS A 25 -17.16 -0.51 7.69
C LYS A 25 -16.90 -2.01 7.83
N ASN A 26 -16.46 -2.64 6.75
CA ASN A 26 -16.16 -4.06 6.67
C ASN A 26 -14.66 -4.28 6.47
N PRO A 27 -14.10 -5.42 6.89
CA PRO A 27 -12.70 -5.74 6.65
C PRO A 27 -12.28 -5.59 5.18
N ALA A 28 -11.01 -5.23 4.97
CA ALA A 28 -10.36 -5.34 3.67
C ALA A 28 -9.76 -6.74 3.53
N ALA A 29 -9.84 -7.34 2.34
CA ALA A 29 -9.25 -8.64 2.06
C ALA A 29 -8.00 -8.50 1.17
N SER A 30 -7.04 -9.40 1.30
CA SER A 30 -5.89 -9.47 0.40
C SER A 30 -6.33 -9.47 -1.07
N GLY A 31 -5.60 -8.73 -1.91
CA GLY A 31 -6.02 -8.40 -3.27
C GLY A 31 -6.77 -7.07 -3.38
N TYR A 32 -7.02 -6.39 -2.26
CA TYR A 32 -7.53 -5.02 -2.24
C TYR A 32 -6.61 -4.06 -3.00
N ARG A 33 -7.18 -3.20 -3.86
CA ARG A 33 -6.45 -2.35 -4.83
C ARG A 33 -6.85 -0.87 -4.73
N PRO A 34 -6.63 -0.21 -3.58
CA PRO A 34 -6.93 1.21 -3.44
C PRO A 34 -6.04 2.07 -4.34
N HIS A 35 -6.45 3.33 -4.50
CA HIS A 35 -5.58 4.37 -5.00
C HIS A 35 -4.51 4.70 -3.95
N ILE A 36 -3.27 4.91 -4.37
CA ILE A 36 -2.12 5.30 -3.55
C ILE A 36 -1.60 6.63 -4.06
N GLU A 37 -1.32 7.53 -3.11
CA GLU A 37 -0.61 8.79 -3.31
C GLU A 37 0.62 8.79 -2.41
N PHE A 38 1.81 8.84 -3.01
CA PHE A 38 3.06 8.90 -2.27
C PHE A 38 3.37 10.33 -1.82
N GLU A 39 3.96 10.48 -0.65
CA GLU A 39 4.39 11.80 -0.18
C GLU A 39 5.39 12.44 -1.17
N GLY A 40 5.19 13.72 -1.47
CA GLY A 40 5.98 14.42 -2.49
C GLY A 40 5.51 14.21 -3.94
N HIS A 41 4.53 13.33 -4.20
CA HIS A 41 4.00 13.02 -5.53
C HIS A 41 2.47 13.26 -5.64
N LYS A 42 2.01 14.45 -5.24
CA LYS A 42 0.56 14.76 -5.11
C LYS A 42 -0.23 14.74 -6.42
N ASP A 43 0.44 14.95 -7.55
CA ASP A 43 -0.21 14.95 -8.86
C ASP A 43 -0.27 13.55 -9.50
N TYR A 44 0.28 12.53 -8.85
CA TYR A 44 0.41 11.18 -9.38
C TYR A 44 -0.20 10.13 -8.44
N ILE A 45 -1.37 9.63 -8.82
CA ILE A 45 -2.08 8.55 -8.13
C ILE A 45 -1.88 7.25 -8.92
N THR A 46 -1.59 6.16 -8.22
CA THR A 46 -1.53 4.82 -8.81
C THR A 46 -2.45 3.86 -8.07
N SER A 47 -2.77 2.70 -8.67
CA SER A 47 -3.41 1.61 -7.93
C SER A 47 -2.33 0.76 -7.27
N GLY A 48 -2.51 0.41 -6.00
CA GLY A 48 -1.60 -0.49 -5.28
C GLY A 48 -2.34 -1.70 -4.75
N GLN A 49 -2.07 -2.89 -5.29
CA GLN A 49 -2.58 -4.13 -4.73
C GLN A 49 -1.89 -4.43 -3.40
N GLN A 50 -2.68 -4.73 -2.37
CA GLN A 50 -2.21 -5.09 -1.05
C GLN A 50 -2.41 -6.59 -0.80
N THR A 51 -1.34 -7.29 -0.41
CA THR A 51 -1.40 -8.67 0.09
C THR A 51 -0.91 -8.67 1.53
N TYR A 52 -1.80 -8.99 2.47
CA TYR A 52 -1.50 -8.89 3.90
C TYR A 52 -0.67 -10.08 4.37
N LEU A 53 0.35 -9.80 5.18
CA LEU A 53 1.25 -10.82 5.72
C LEU A 53 0.67 -11.41 7.00
N GLY A 54 0.60 -12.75 7.05
CA GLY A 54 0.12 -13.49 8.21
C GLY A 54 -1.40 -13.55 8.37
N GLN A 55 -2.17 -12.84 7.54
CA GLN A 55 -3.64 -12.85 7.59
C GLN A 55 -4.27 -12.57 6.21
N ASP A 56 -5.52 -13.01 6.02
CA ASP A 56 -6.24 -12.80 4.75
C ASP A 56 -7.07 -11.52 4.72
N THR A 57 -7.41 -10.98 5.90
CA THR A 57 -8.23 -9.77 6.05
C THR A 57 -7.69 -8.85 7.13
N VAL A 58 -7.99 -7.56 7.03
CA VAL A 58 -7.63 -6.52 8.00
C VAL A 58 -8.89 -5.76 8.40
N ALA A 59 -9.17 -5.67 9.70
CA ALA A 59 -10.31 -4.94 10.20
C ALA A 59 -10.04 -3.41 10.22
N PRO A 60 -11.09 -2.58 10.22
CA PRO A 60 -10.93 -1.13 10.37
C PRO A 60 -10.18 -0.78 11.66
N GLY A 61 -9.21 0.13 11.58
CA GLY A 61 -8.38 0.54 12.72
C GLY A 61 -7.13 -0.31 12.96
N GLU A 62 -6.98 -1.45 12.29
CA GLU A 62 -5.82 -2.32 12.47
C GLU A 62 -4.59 -1.86 11.68
N THR A 63 -3.43 -2.28 12.18
CA THR A 63 -2.14 -2.15 11.49
C THR A 63 -1.67 -3.52 11.03
N VAL A 64 -1.13 -3.60 9.81
CA VAL A 64 -0.64 -4.85 9.22
C VAL A 64 0.60 -4.60 8.36
N LEU A 65 1.47 -5.60 8.22
CA LEU A 65 2.49 -5.60 7.17
C LEU A 65 1.91 -6.19 5.89
N ALA A 66 2.23 -5.58 4.74
CA ALA A 66 1.70 -6.00 3.46
C ALA A 66 2.76 -5.94 2.35
N GLU A 67 2.68 -6.89 1.44
CA GLU A 67 3.31 -6.79 0.12
C GLU A 67 2.45 -5.88 -0.76
N ILE A 68 3.09 -4.91 -1.41
CA ILE A 68 2.43 -3.94 -2.28
C ILE A 68 2.95 -4.08 -3.71
N ALA A 69 2.02 -4.11 -4.67
CA ALA A 69 2.32 -4.08 -6.10
C ALA A 69 1.61 -2.88 -6.74
N ILE A 70 2.36 -1.95 -7.32
CA ILE A 70 1.80 -0.73 -7.94
C ILE A 70 1.63 -0.89 -9.46
N LEU A 71 0.60 -0.25 -10.01
CA LEU A 71 0.30 -0.31 -11.45
C LEU A 71 1.27 0.54 -12.26
N SER A 72 1.52 1.78 -11.84
CA SER A 72 2.20 2.81 -12.65
C SER A 72 3.72 2.83 -12.43
N LYS A 73 4.38 1.67 -12.46
CA LYS A 73 5.80 1.51 -12.08
C LYS A 73 6.75 2.50 -12.77
N GLU A 74 6.57 2.71 -14.07
CA GLU A 74 7.41 3.60 -14.88
C GLU A 74 7.44 5.04 -14.35
N GLN A 75 6.31 5.54 -13.85
CA GLN A 75 6.20 6.91 -13.30
C GLN A 75 6.97 7.08 -11.98
N PHE A 76 7.22 5.98 -11.27
CA PHE A 76 7.89 5.97 -9.97
C PHE A 76 9.31 5.41 -10.04
N THR A 77 9.89 5.30 -11.24
CA THR A 77 11.29 4.85 -11.44
C THR A 77 12.25 5.73 -10.64
N SER A 78 13.01 5.12 -9.74
CA SER A 78 13.96 5.79 -8.83
C SER A 78 13.36 6.91 -7.96
N GLN A 79 12.10 6.78 -7.56
CA GLN A 79 11.41 7.78 -6.72
C GLN A 79 11.14 7.31 -5.29
N LEU A 80 10.98 5.99 -5.08
CA LEU A 80 10.58 5.43 -3.80
C LEU A 80 11.79 5.21 -2.89
N TYR A 81 11.61 5.37 -1.59
CA TYR A 81 12.64 5.11 -0.58
C TYR A 81 12.02 4.49 0.67
N GLU A 82 12.83 3.83 1.50
CA GLU A 82 12.41 3.28 2.80
C GLU A 82 11.98 4.43 3.73
N ASP A 83 11.00 4.17 4.61
CA ASP A 83 10.27 5.16 5.41
C ASP A 83 9.41 6.18 4.65
N MET A 84 9.39 6.14 3.31
CA MET A 84 8.48 6.97 2.52
C MET A 84 7.03 6.66 2.88
N LYS A 85 6.25 7.71 3.15
CA LYS A 85 4.84 7.61 3.50
C LYS A 85 3.94 7.71 2.28
N PHE A 86 2.78 7.09 2.36
CA PHE A 86 1.72 7.23 1.37
C PHE A 86 0.34 7.17 2.01
N THR A 87 -0.63 7.74 1.33
CA THR A 87 -2.05 7.64 1.71
C THR A 87 -2.75 6.73 0.71
N PHE A 88 -3.67 5.90 1.18
CA PHE A 88 -4.49 5.07 0.28
C PHE A 88 -5.98 5.33 0.42
N TYR A 89 -6.69 5.30 -0.71
CA TYR A 89 -8.05 5.84 -0.86
C TYR A 89 -9.01 4.90 -1.59
N GLU A 90 -10.30 5.04 -1.28
CA GLU A 90 -11.43 4.59 -2.09
C GLU A 90 -12.18 5.79 -2.66
N GLY A 91 -11.96 6.06 -3.95
CA GLY A 91 -12.43 7.30 -4.57
C GLY A 91 -11.82 8.51 -3.86
N LYS A 92 -12.66 9.29 -3.17
CA LYS A 92 -12.26 10.48 -2.41
C LYS A 92 -12.04 10.23 -0.91
N HIS A 93 -12.28 9.02 -0.42
CA HIS A 93 -12.22 8.71 1.00
C HIS A 93 -10.87 8.09 1.34
N ILE A 94 -10.19 8.64 2.36
CA ILE A 94 -8.97 8.05 2.90
C ILE A 94 -9.34 6.76 3.62
N MET A 95 -8.68 5.67 3.29
CA MET A 95 -8.87 4.36 3.92
C MET A 95 -7.76 4.06 4.93
N GLY A 96 -6.60 4.71 4.79
CA GLY A 96 -5.50 4.59 5.72
C GLY A 96 -4.21 5.18 5.18
N TYR A 97 -3.14 4.91 5.93
CA TYR A 97 -1.80 5.39 5.66
C TYR A 97 -0.84 4.21 5.57
N GLY A 98 0.20 4.36 4.75
CA GLY A 98 1.26 3.38 4.63
C GLY A 98 2.63 4.00 4.79
N LYS A 99 3.59 3.17 5.20
CA LYS A 99 5.01 3.51 5.27
C LYS A 99 5.82 2.37 4.65
N ILE A 100 6.66 2.68 3.67
CA ILE A 100 7.52 1.69 3.03
C ILE A 100 8.55 1.20 4.05
N ILE A 101 8.66 -0.12 4.20
CA ILE A 101 9.63 -0.79 5.08
C ILE A 101 10.81 -1.31 4.26
N GLU A 102 10.56 -1.89 3.10
CA GLU A 102 11.59 -2.47 2.25
C GLU A 102 11.17 -2.36 0.78
N ILE A 103 12.08 -1.93 -0.10
CA ILE A 103 11.85 -1.91 -1.54
C ILE A 103 12.42 -3.18 -2.16
N VAL A 104 11.56 -3.97 -2.78
CA VAL A 104 11.90 -5.24 -3.43
C VAL A 104 12.20 -5.03 -4.91
N ASN A 105 11.42 -4.17 -5.58
CA ASN A 105 11.65 -3.78 -6.96
C ASN A 105 12.64 -2.61 -7.02
N MET A 106 13.91 -2.95 -7.28
CA MET A 106 15.02 -2.01 -7.30
C MET A 106 14.90 -0.91 -8.37
N ASN A 107 14.09 -1.09 -9.42
CA ASN A 107 13.85 -0.04 -10.41
C ASN A 107 13.10 1.17 -9.81
N LEU A 108 12.38 0.96 -8.71
CA LEU A 108 11.64 2.03 -8.03
C LEU A 108 12.48 2.72 -6.96
N LYS A 109 13.58 2.10 -6.52
CA LYS A 109 14.41 2.60 -5.41
C LYS A 109 15.21 3.82 -5.85
N LYS A 110 15.12 4.89 -5.05
CA LYS A 110 15.91 6.13 -5.16
C LYS A 110 17.36 5.93 -4.76
#